data_AF-A0A520CHZ5-F1
#
_entry.id   AF-A0A520CHZ5-F1
#
_cell.length_a   1.000
_cell.length_b   1.000
_cell.length_c   1.000
_cell.angle_alpha   90.00
_cell.angle_beta   90.00
_cell.angle_gamma   90.00
#
_symmetry.space_group_name_H-M   'P 1'
#
loop_
_entity.id
_entity.type
_entity.pdbx_description
1 polymer ?
#
loop_
_entity_poly.entity_id
_entity_poly.type
_entity_poly.pdbx_seq_one_letter_code
_entity_poly.pdbx_strand_id
1 'polypeptide(L)'
;MRIKGTVVITLKSGEKALILLTENKTEQFKLYQHLATDAYQFKSELSEEEPNIKYISTGFKTEDNEIIWDDDYIAVPNWYDKN
;
A
#
# COMPACT_ATOMS: atom_id res chain seq x y z
N MET A 1 2.22 -9.98 11.21
CA MET A 1 2.29 -9.22 9.96
C MET A 1 3.64 -9.42 9.29
N ARG A 2 3.65 -10.17 8.19
CA ARG A 2 4.83 -10.31 7.32
C ARG A 2 4.40 -9.98 5.90
N ILE A 3 5.07 -9.01 5.28
CA ILE A 3 4.88 -8.69 3.86
C ILE A 3 5.53 -9.81 3.05
N LYS A 4 4.78 -10.38 2.11
CA LYS A 4 5.21 -11.49 1.24
C LYS A 4 5.66 -11.00 -0.14
N GLY A 5 5.29 -9.78 -0.49
CA GLY A 5 5.67 -9.15 -1.74
C GLY A 5 5.00 -7.79 -1.90
N THR A 6 5.33 -7.11 -2.99
CA THR A 6 4.75 -5.83 -3.35
C THR A 6 4.42 -5.82 -4.84
N VAL A 7 3.39 -5.07 -5.22
CA VAL A 7 3.03 -4.83 -6.61
C VAL A 7 2.75 -3.34 -6.78
N VAL A 8 3.23 -2.75 -7.87
CA VAL A 8 2.87 -1.39 -8.24
C VAL A 8 1.90 -1.46 -9.40
N ILE A 9 0.73 -0.86 -9.21
CA ILE A 9 -0.29 -0.72 -10.25
C ILE A 9 -0.42 0.74 -10.68
N THR A 10 -0.87 0.96 -11.92
CA THR A 10 -1.26 2.28 -12.39
C THR A 10 -2.78 2.37 -12.36
N LEU A 11 -3.31 3.33 -11.60
CA LEU A 11 -4.75 3.59 -11.51
C LEU A 11 -5.25 4.20 -12.82
N LYS A 12 -6.57 4.19 -13.02
CA LYS A 12 -7.21 4.80 -14.20
C LYS A 12 -6.93 6.31 -14.32
N SER A 13 -6.63 6.98 -13.21
CA SER A 13 -6.21 8.39 -13.16
C SER A 13 -4.78 8.62 -13.68
N GLY A 14 -3.98 7.55 -13.86
CA GLY A 14 -2.55 7.62 -14.19
C GLY A 14 -1.63 7.65 -12.96
N GLU A 15 -2.20 7.75 -11.76
CA GLU A 15 -1.44 7.72 -10.50
C GLU A 15 -1.00 6.28 -10.17
N LYS A 16 0.15 6.14 -9.50
CA LYS A 16 0.64 4.82 -9.08
C LYS A 16 0.18 4.49 -7.67
N ALA A 17 -0.22 3.24 -7.48
CA ALA A 17 -0.54 2.68 -6.17
C ALA A 17 0.38 1.50 -5.85
N LEU A 18 0.88 1.47 -4.61
CA LEU A 18 1.66 0.36 -4.07
C LEU A 18 0.74 -0.59 -3.31
N ILE A 19 0.70 -1.85 -3.74
CA ILE A 19 -0.06 -2.91 -3.10
C ILE A 19 0.90 -3.77 -2.29
N LEU A 20 0.74 -3.77 -0.96
CA LEU A 20 1.53 -4.60 -0.06
C LEU A 20 0.82 -5.94 0.14
N LEU A 21 1.49 -7.04 -0.22
CA LEU A 21 0.90 -8.37 -0.20
C LEU A 21 1.18 -9.10 1.10
N THR A 22 0.14 -9.69 1.67
CA THR A 22 0.22 -10.55 2.86
C THR A 22 -0.16 -12.00 2.51
N GLU A 23 -0.11 -12.87 3.51
CA GLU A 23 -0.39 -14.30 3.37
C GLU A 23 -1.87 -14.63 3.21
N ASN A 24 -2.75 -13.83 3.80
CA ASN A 24 -4.19 -14.07 3.80
C ASN A 24 -4.95 -12.79 4.17
N LYS A 25 -6.27 -12.84 3.97
CA LYS A 25 -7.19 -11.73 4.27
C LYS A 25 -7.08 -11.19 5.71
N THR A 26 -6.84 -12.07 6.69
CA THR A 26 -6.71 -11.65 8.10
C THR A 26 -5.47 -10.78 8.31
N GLU A 27 -4.33 -11.17 7.74
CA GLU A 27 -3.10 -10.38 7.83
C GLU A 27 -3.17 -9.11 6.96
N GLN A 28 -3.85 -9.17 5.81
CA GLN A 28 -4.15 -8.00 4.97
C GLN A 28 -4.91 -6.94 5.76
N PHE A 29 -5.97 -7.33 6.47
CA PHE A 29 -6.79 -6.41 7.27
C PHE A 29 -5.98 -5.75 8.40
N LYS A 30 -5.17 -6.53 9.13
CA LYS A 30 -4.28 -5.98 10.18
C LYS A 30 -3.28 -4.98 9.61
N LEU A 31 -2.69 -5.30 8.46
CA LEU A 31 -1.74 -4.41 7.78
C LEU A 31 -2.44 -3.12 7.35
N TYR A 32 -3.65 -3.21 6.80
CA TYR A 32 -4.42 -2.03 6.40
C TYR A 32 -4.66 -1.09 7.59
N GLN A 33 -5.14 -1.62 8.72
CA GLN A 33 -5.40 -0.84 9.93
C GLN A 33 -4.14 -0.14 10.45
N HIS A 34 -3.00 -0.85 10.43
CA HIS A 34 -1.71 -0.28 10.82
C HIS A 34 -1.25 0.84 9.87
N LEU A 35 -1.40 0.66 8.56
CA LEU A 35 -1.02 1.67 7.57
C LEU A 35 -1.90 2.92 7.64
N ALA A 36 -3.19 2.71 7.90
CA ALA A 36 -4.16 3.80 8.04
C ALA A 36 -3.87 4.65 9.28
N THR A 37 -3.55 4.02 10.41
CA THR A 37 -3.45 4.69 11.72
C THR A 37 -2.02 5.14 12.06
N ASP A 38 -1.05 4.22 11.98
CA ASP A 38 0.23 4.39 12.69
C ASP A 38 1.44 4.52 11.75
N ALA A 39 1.30 4.19 10.47
CA ALA A 39 2.44 4.14 9.55
C ALA A 39 2.81 5.50 8.92
N TYR A 40 2.71 6.61 9.66
CA TYR A 40 3.04 7.94 9.12
C TYR A 40 4.49 8.02 8.65
N GLN A 41 5.44 7.49 9.44
CA GLN A 41 6.86 7.50 9.07
C GLN A 41 7.11 6.73 7.77
N PHE A 42 6.55 5.53 7.62
CA PHE A 42 6.67 4.75 6.38
C PHE A 42 6.08 5.50 5.18
N LYS A 43 4.90 6.09 5.33
CA LYS A 43 4.26 6.90 4.28
C LYS A 43 5.10 8.13 3.93
N SER A 44 5.79 8.71 4.92
CA SER A 44 6.70 9.83 4.77
C SER A 44 7.94 9.44 3.97
N GLU A 45 8.62 8.35 4.35
CA GLU A 45 9.81 7.83 3.65
C GLU A 45 9.47 7.44 2.20
N LEU A 46 8.33 6.78 2.00
CA LEU A 46 7.86 6.40 0.66
C LEU A 46 7.64 7.62 -0.26
N SER A 47 7.16 8.73 0.28
CA SER A 47 6.92 9.93 -0.53
C SER A 47 8.21 10.65 -0.95
N GLU A 48 9.30 10.42 -0.23
CA GLU A 48 10.63 10.94 -0.54
C GLU A 48 11.38 10.04 -1.53
N GLU A 49 11.32 8.72 -1.33
CA GLU A 49 12.01 7.74 -2.19
C GLU A 49 11.28 7.51 -3.51
N GLU A 50 9.95 7.42 -3.48
CA GLU A 50 9.10 7.07 -4.63
C GLU A 50 7.94 8.07 -4.78
N PRO A 51 8.21 9.35 -5.14
CA PRO A 51 7.22 10.44 -5.14
C PRO A 51 6.04 10.25 -6.12
N ASN A 52 6.18 9.30 -7.04
CA ASN A 52 5.16 8.93 -8.02
C ASN A 52 4.08 8.00 -7.45
N ILE A 53 4.33 7.37 -6.30
CA ILE A 53 3.35 6.53 -5.60
C ILE A 53 2.47 7.45 -4.75
N LYS A 54 1.21 7.58 -5.16
CA LYS A 54 0.23 8.45 -4.47
C LYS A 54 -0.63 7.69 -3.48
N TYR A 55 -0.72 6.37 -3.65
CA TYR A 55 -1.60 5.53 -2.85
C TYR A 55 -0.89 4.27 -2.40
N ILE A 56 -1.28 3.78 -1.24
CA ILE A 56 -0.94 2.44 -0.74
C ILE A 56 -2.24 1.68 -0.52
N SER A 57 -2.30 0.42 -0.89
CA SER A 57 -3.34 -0.51 -0.46
C SER A 57 -2.70 -1.83 -0.02
N THR A 58 -3.49 -2.71 0.56
CA THR A 58 -3.06 -4.04 0.98
C THR A 58 -3.81 -5.10 0.21
N GLY A 59 -3.09 -6.15 -0.16
CA GLY A 59 -3.64 -7.34 -0.76
C GLY A 59 -3.13 -8.60 -0.10
N PHE A 60 -3.61 -9.74 -0.55
CA PHE A 60 -3.06 -11.05 -0.21
C PHE A 60 -2.98 -11.90 -1.47
N LYS A 61 -2.12 -12.92 -1.39
CA LYS A 61 -1.96 -13.89 -2.46
C LYS A 61 -2.71 -15.17 -2.10
N THR A 62 -3.50 -15.69 -3.02
CA THR A 62 -4.21 -16.97 -2.86
C THR A 62 -3.26 -18.14 -3.12
N GLU A 63 -3.69 -19.35 -2.76
CA GLU A 63 -2.95 -20.58 -3.07
C GLU A 63 -2.77 -20.79 -4.58
N ASP A 64 -3.71 -20.29 -5.39
CA ASP A 64 -3.67 -20.32 -6.86
C ASP A 64 -2.78 -19.23 -7.48
N ASN A 65 -1.95 -18.56 -6.66
CA ASN A 65 -1.12 -17.42 -7.02
C ASN A 65 -1.87 -16.16 -7.48
N GLU A 66 -3.19 -16.08 -7.30
CA GLU A 66 -3.96 -14.88 -7.61
C GLU A 66 -3.70 -13.80 -6.56
N ILE A 67 -3.70 -12.54 -6.99
CA ILE A 67 -3.55 -11.39 -6.11
C ILE A 67 -4.93 -10.75 -5.94
N ILE A 68 -5.41 -10.74 -4.71
CA ILE A 68 -6.66 -10.08 -4.33
C ILE A 68 -6.30 -8.91 -3.43
N TRP A 69 -6.78 -7.72 -3.78
CA TRP A 69 -6.65 -6.53 -2.94
C TRP A 69 -7.95 -5.75 -2.94
N ASP A 70 -8.16 -4.98 -1.88
CA ASP A 70 -9.32 -4.12 -1.74
C ASP A 70 -9.01 -2.73 -2.33
N ASP A 71 -10.01 -2.08 -2.91
CA ASP A 71 -9.91 -0.70 -3.42
C ASP A 71 -9.86 0.37 -2.31
N ASP A 72 -9.51 -0.04 -1.08
CA ASP A 72 -9.29 0.82 0.07
C ASP A 72 -7.89 1.45 0.01
N TYR A 73 -7.76 2.51 -0.79
CA TYR A 73 -6.51 3.23 -0.98
C TYR A 73 -6.25 4.23 0.15
N ILE A 74 -5.07 4.13 0.75
CA ILE A 74 -4.53 5.07 1.72
C ILE A 74 -3.67 6.09 0.98
N ALA A 75 -3.99 7.37 1.11
CA ALA A 75 -3.20 8.44 0.51
C ALA A 75 -1.81 8.54 1.15
N VAL A 76 -0.80 8.64 0.29
CA VAL A 76 0.57 8.96 0.70
C VAL A 76 0.65 10.50 0.81
N PRO A 77 1.17 11.05 1.93
CA PRO A 77 1.32 12.49 2.07
C PRO A 77 2.27 13.01 0.99
N ASN A 78 1.97 14.17 0.41
CA ASN A 78 2.90 14.75 -0.55
C ASN A 78 4.19 15.13 0.17
N TRP A 79 5.32 14.87 -0.47
CA TRP A 79 6.62 15.22 0.11
C TRP A 79 6.79 16.73 0.33
N TYR A 80 6.15 17.57 -0.51
CA TYR A 80 6.18 19.04 -0.36
C TYR A 80 5.28 19.58 0.76
N ASP A 81 4.29 18.81 1.23
CA ASP A 81 3.42 19.24 2.35
C ASP A 81 4.14 19.16 3.71
N LYS A 82 5.38 18.66 3.73
CA LYS A 82 6.23 18.56 4.93
C LYS A 82 7.14 19.78 5.16
N ASN A 83 7.10 20.79 4.28
CA ASN A 83 7.89 22.02 4.38
C ASN A 83 7.04 23.24 4.73
#